data_AF-E3M1K6-F1
#
_entry.id   AF-E3M1K6-F1
#
_cell.length_a   1.000
_cell.length_b   1.000
_cell.length_c   1.000
_cell.angle_alpha   90.00
_cell.angle_beta   90.00
_cell.angle_gamma   90.00
#
_symmetry.space_group_name_H-M   'P 1'
#
loop_
_entity.id
_entity.type
_entity.pdbx_description
1 polymer ?
#
loop_
_entity_poly.entity_id
_entity_poly.type
_entity_poly.pdbx_seq_one_letter_code
_entity_poly.pdbx_strand_id
1 'polypeptide(L)'
;MKSSVLVFLLCISSALAYVEVAMKCPDGWDWFKRSRGGWCMKVALRKKFSIYGLIQVFSGPVTQGEGETKCKAEGAVLAGVQNGDEVKWMGESLVKVAGGGSLWIGAKRSIPCIPIRGLTALCTPLTSFYWTDASTTGFLGFKKWLAGEPNNYGGNQGCVQLFSASGLMDDAACNIYSTGYVCGKVASF
;
A
#
# COMPACT_ATOMS: atom_id res chain seq x y z
N MET A 1 -64.48 -2.64 20.67
CA MET A 1 -63.75 -3.07 19.46
C MET A 1 -63.58 -1.83 18.59
N LYS A 2 -62.41 -1.30 18.22
CA LYS A 2 -61.01 -1.73 18.28
C LYS A 2 -60.14 -0.47 18.48
N SER A 3 -59.02 -0.69 19.17
CA SER A 3 -57.90 0.21 19.38
C SER A 3 -57.37 0.83 18.08
N SER A 4 -57.09 2.14 18.10
CA SER A 4 -56.23 2.81 17.11
C SER A 4 -55.20 3.73 17.79
N VAL A 5 -54.75 3.34 18.98
CA VAL A 5 -53.56 3.92 19.63
C VAL A 5 -52.42 2.93 19.44
N LEU A 6 -51.91 2.72 18.22
CA LEU A 6 -50.60 2.08 18.00
C LEU A 6 -50.11 2.10 16.52
N VAL A 7 -50.07 3.25 15.85
CA VAL A 7 -49.34 3.36 14.56
C VAL A 7 -48.38 4.55 14.55
N PHE A 8 -47.80 4.88 15.71
CA PHE A 8 -46.88 6.02 15.84
C PHE A 8 -45.52 5.69 16.44
N LEU A 9 -45.08 4.42 16.46
CA LEU A 9 -43.80 4.06 17.09
C LEU A 9 -43.15 2.79 16.49
N LEU A 10 -42.96 2.77 15.17
CA LEU A 10 -41.96 1.89 14.54
C LEU A 10 -41.03 2.63 13.56
N CYS A 11 -40.82 3.93 13.77
CA CYS A 11 -39.56 4.56 13.36
C CYS A 11 -38.49 4.20 14.39
N ILE A 12 -38.18 2.90 14.53
CA ILE A 12 -37.01 2.47 15.31
C ILE A 12 -35.80 2.90 14.50
N SER A 13 -35.29 4.08 14.86
CA SER A 13 -33.87 4.40 14.95
C SER A 13 -33.00 3.75 13.87
N SER A 14 -33.13 4.21 12.63
CA SER A 14 -32.00 4.19 11.68
C SER A 14 -30.96 5.28 12.05
N ALA A 15 -30.77 5.54 13.34
CA ALA A 15 -29.60 6.22 13.84
C ALA A 15 -28.43 5.25 13.63
N LEU A 16 -27.75 5.42 12.49
CA LEU A 16 -26.35 5.10 12.27
C LEU A 16 -25.91 3.83 13.00
N ALA A 17 -26.09 2.66 12.37
CA ALA A 17 -25.26 1.52 12.72
C ALA A 17 -23.80 1.93 12.48
N TYR A 18 -23.15 2.47 13.52
CA TYR A 18 -21.75 2.83 13.47
C TYR A 18 -20.99 1.53 13.39
N VAL A 19 -20.53 1.18 12.19
CA VAL A 19 -19.61 0.07 12.03
C VAL A 19 -18.34 0.49 12.75
N GLU A 20 -18.09 -0.13 13.90
CA GLU A 20 -16.87 0.13 14.66
C GLU A 20 -15.66 -0.10 13.75
N VAL A 21 -14.75 0.88 13.73
CA VAL A 21 -13.51 0.80 12.96
C VAL A 21 -12.43 0.29 13.89
N ALA A 22 -11.80 -0.83 13.54
CA ALA A 22 -10.65 -1.35 14.28
C ALA A 22 -9.50 -0.33 14.32
N MET A 23 -8.93 -0.06 15.51
CA MET A 23 -7.92 0.99 15.73
C MET A 23 -6.58 0.49 16.25
N LYS A 24 -6.47 -0.78 16.64
CA LYS A 24 -5.25 -1.31 17.24
C LYS A 24 -4.29 -1.80 16.17
N CYS A 25 -3.06 -1.32 16.24
CA CYS A 25 -1.93 -1.79 15.45
C CYS A 25 -0.87 -2.44 16.35
N PRO A 26 -0.12 -3.44 15.86
CA PRO A 26 1.02 -3.97 16.60
C PRO A 26 2.11 -2.91 16.78
N ASP A 27 3.01 -3.11 17.74
CA ASP A 27 4.14 -2.22 17.98
C ASP A 27 4.97 -2.00 16.69
N GLY A 28 5.28 -0.74 16.41
CA GLY A 28 6.02 -0.33 15.21
C GLY A 28 5.20 -0.29 13.92
N TRP A 29 3.87 -0.35 14.01
CA TRP A 29 2.95 -0.12 12.91
C TRP A 29 2.09 1.12 13.16
N ASP A 30 1.93 1.96 12.15
CA ASP A 30 1.09 3.15 12.19
C ASP A 30 -0.32 2.84 11.69
N TRP A 31 -1.34 3.45 12.30
CA TRP A 31 -2.74 3.25 11.95
C TRP A 31 -3.24 4.26 10.91
N PHE A 32 -4.05 3.78 9.97
CA PHE A 32 -4.67 4.56 8.90
C PHE A 32 -6.15 4.22 8.78
N LYS A 33 -6.98 5.25 8.58
CA LYS A 33 -8.38 5.07 8.21
C LYS A 33 -8.52 4.93 6.70
N ARG A 34 -9.02 3.80 6.23
CA ARG A 34 -9.41 3.57 4.83
C ARG A 34 -10.92 3.33 4.72
N SER A 35 -11.44 3.34 3.49
CA SER A 35 -12.86 3.06 3.22
C SER A 35 -13.30 1.66 3.67
N ARG A 36 -12.36 0.70 3.69
CA ARG A 36 -12.56 -0.68 4.17
C ARG A 36 -12.28 -0.88 5.66
N GLY A 37 -12.07 0.20 6.42
CA GLY A 37 -11.82 0.15 7.86
C GLY A 37 -10.39 0.54 8.24
N GLY A 38 -9.99 0.16 9.45
CA GLY A 38 -8.66 0.46 9.98
C GLY A 38 -7.58 -0.42 9.37
N TRP A 39 -6.46 0.20 9.03
CA TRP A 39 -5.35 -0.42 8.34
C TRP A 39 -4.04 -0.05 9.02
N CYS A 40 -3.23 -1.04 9.36
CA CYS A 40 -1.92 -0.84 9.96
C CYS A 40 -0.86 -0.94 8.87
N MET A 41 0.04 0.03 8.79
CA MET A 41 1.18 0.01 7.87
C MET A 41 2.51 0.20 8.58
N LYS A 42 3.57 -0.32 7.96
CA LYS A 42 4.94 0.01 8.35
C LYS A 42 5.87 0.04 7.15
N VAL A 43 6.85 0.93 7.20
CA VAL A 43 8.01 0.91 6.31
C VAL A 43 9.07 -0.02 6.89
N ALA A 44 9.59 -0.93 6.07
CA ALA A 44 10.59 -1.91 6.48
C ALA A 44 11.78 -1.96 5.50
N LEU A 45 12.94 -2.28 6.06
CA LEU A 45 14.18 -2.48 5.32
C LEU A 45 14.55 -3.97 5.34
N ARG A 46 15.41 -4.43 4.42
CA ARG A 46 16.01 -5.76 4.54
C ARG A 46 17.14 -5.69 5.58
N LYS A 47 16.89 -6.22 6.77
CA LYS A 47 17.97 -6.49 7.75
C LYS A 47 18.93 -7.54 7.18
N LYS A 48 20.22 -7.23 7.07
CA LYS A 48 21.28 -8.22 6.89
C LYS A 48 21.67 -8.75 8.28
N PHE A 49 21.78 -10.08 8.40
CA PHE A 49 22.11 -10.75 9.65
C PHE A 49 23.47 -10.26 10.17
N SER A 50 23.55 -9.84 11.44
CA SER A 50 24.81 -9.60 12.15
C SER A 50 25.25 -10.92 12.78
N ILE A 51 26.42 -11.41 12.36
CA ILE A 51 27.15 -12.43 13.08
C ILE A 51 27.95 -11.72 14.19
N TYR A 52 27.90 -12.24 15.42
CA TYR A 52 28.70 -11.79 16.58
C TYR A 52 28.30 -10.50 17.33
N GLY A 53 27.01 -10.19 17.48
CA GLY A 53 26.55 -9.26 18.53
C GLY A 53 26.99 -7.78 18.40
N LEU A 54 27.81 -7.44 17.39
CA LEU A 54 28.06 -6.08 16.96
C LEU A 54 26.94 -5.68 16.02
N ILE A 55 25.99 -4.92 16.58
CA ILE A 55 24.86 -4.32 15.88
C ILE A 55 25.41 -3.35 14.83
N GLN A 56 25.66 -3.87 13.64
CA GLN A 56 25.52 -3.13 12.41
C GLN A 56 24.38 -3.82 11.68
N VAL A 57 23.16 -3.35 11.91
CA VAL A 57 22.02 -3.71 11.06
C VAL A 57 22.29 -3.04 9.73
N PHE A 58 23.08 -3.69 8.88
CA PHE A 58 23.23 -3.24 7.50
C PHE A 58 21.91 -3.54 6.80
N SER A 59 21.18 -2.48 6.46
CA SER A 59 20.02 -2.57 5.59
C SER A 59 20.53 -2.80 4.17
N GLY A 60 20.25 -3.98 3.62
CA GLY A 60 20.53 -4.26 2.20
C GLY A 60 19.33 -3.88 1.33
N PRO A 61 19.51 -3.75 0.01
CA PRO A 61 18.38 -3.59 -0.87
C PRO A 61 17.52 -4.87 -0.93
N VAL A 62 16.26 -4.71 -1.30
CA VAL A 62 15.23 -5.76 -1.34
C VAL A 62 14.55 -5.81 -2.71
N THR A 63 14.28 -7.00 -3.22
CA THR A 63 13.42 -7.19 -4.41
C THR A 63 11.95 -7.16 -4.02
N GLN A 64 11.05 -6.99 -4.98
CA GLN A 64 9.61 -6.94 -4.67
C GLN A 64 9.14 -8.26 -4.05
N GLY A 65 9.58 -9.40 -4.61
CA GLY A 65 9.20 -10.73 -4.12
C GLY A 65 9.75 -11.05 -2.72
N GLU A 66 10.95 -10.56 -2.39
CA GLU A 66 11.46 -10.60 -1.01
C GLU A 66 10.60 -9.75 -0.07
N GLY A 67 10.17 -8.56 -0.50
CA GLY A 67 9.25 -7.71 0.25
C GLY A 67 7.89 -8.39 0.51
N GLU A 68 7.29 -9.00 -0.51
CA GLU A 68 6.06 -9.80 -0.36
C GLU A 68 6.25 -10.93 0.66
N THR A 69 7.35 -11.67 0.56
CA THR A 69 7.66 -12.78 1.48
C THR A 69 7.79 -12.30 2.92
N LYS A 70 8.45 -11.16 3.14
CA LYS A 70 8.63 -10.58 4.47
C LYS A 70 7.35 -10.03 5.07
N CYS A 71 6.50 -9.36 4.28
CA CYS A 71 5.20 -8.95 4.77
C CYS A 71 4.33 -10.17 5.15
N LYS A 72 4.33 -11.22 4.33
CA LYS A 72 3.60 -12.46 4.62
C LYS A 72 4.04 -13.12 5.92
N ALA A 73 5.34 -13.12 6.22
CA ALA A 73 5.88 -13.63 7.48
C ALA A 73 5.35 -12.89 8.73
N GLU A 74 4.80 -11.69 8.57
CA GLU A 74 4.21 -10.88 9.65
C GLU A 74 2.68 -10.81 9.62
N GLY A 75 2.04 -11.70 8.85
CA GLY A 75 0.60 -11.71 8.65
C GLY A 75 0.10 -10.49 7.86
N ALA A 76 0.95 -9.95 6.98
CA ALA A 76 0.69 -8.76 6.19
C ALA A 76 0.91 -9.01 4.69
N VAL A 77 0.60 -8.00 3.89
CA VAL A 77 0.86 -7.95 2.45
C VAL A 77 1.62 -6.66 2.12
N LEU A 78 2.20 -6.55 0.93
CA LEU A 78 2.69 -5.23 0.49
C LEU A 78 1.51 -4.26 0.42
N ALA A 79 1.64 -3.08 1.02
CA ALA A 79 0.56 -2.10 1.10
C ALA A 79 0.46 -1.29 -0.19
N GLY A 80 -0.77 -1.06 -0.68
CA GLY A 80 -1.05 -0.08 -1.72
C GLY A 80 -1.15 1.33 -1.15
N VAL A 81 -1.49 2.30 -2.01
CA VAL A 81 -1.59 3.72 -1.67
C VAL A 81 -3.03 4.21 -1.85
N GLN A 82 -3.66 4.66 -0.76
CA GLN A 82 -5.03 5.16 -0.77
C GLN A 82 -5.12 6.64 -1.14
N ASN A 83 -4.16 7.47 -0.69
CA ASN A 83 -4.20 8.92 -0.85
C ASN A 83 -2.80 9.56 -0.69
N GLY A 84 -2.74 10.89 -0.80
CA GLY A 84 -1.50 11.66 -0.71
C GLY A 84 -0.87 11.70 0.69
N ASP A 85 -1.65 11.55 1.75
CA ASP A 85 -1.12 11.52 3.13
C ASP A 85 -0.34 10.23 3.38
N GLU A 86 -0.83 9.10 2.84
CA GLU A 86 -0.10 7.84 2.88
C GLU A 86 1.21 7.93 2.07
N VAL A 87 1.21 8.57 0.89
CA VAL A 87 2.44 8.82 0.10
C VAL A 87 3.45 9.61 0.92
N LYS A 88 3.00 10.69 1.57
CA LYS A 88 3.85 11.55 2.40
C LYS A 88 4.44 10.76 3.57
N TRP A 89 3.59 10.04 4.32
CA TRP A 89 4.03 9.21 5.44
C TRP A 89 5.02 8.13 5.00
N MET A 90 4.78 7.45 3.88
CA MET A 90 5.70 6.43 3.34
C MET A 90 7.08 7.04 3.05
N GLY A 91 7.11 8.19 2.37
CA GLY A 91 8.35 8.89 2.03
C GLY A 91 9.12 9.36 3.27
N GLU A 92 8.45 10.05 4.19
CA GLU A 92 9.05 10.55 5.44
C GLU A 92 9.54 9.40 6.32
N SER A 93 8.78 8.31 6.40
CA SER A 93 9.17 7.11 7.15
C SER A 93 10.43 6.47 6.57
N LEU A 94 10.56 6.37 5.25
CA LEU A 94 11.79 5.86 4.63
C LEU A 94 12.99 6.79 4.88
N VAL A 95 12.80 8.11 4.75
CA VAL A 95 13.86 9.08 5.04
C VAL A 95 14.35 8.93 6.48
N LYS A 96 13.44 8.77 7.44
CA LYS A 96 13.77 8.59 8.86
C LYS A 96 14.62 7.34 9.13
N VAL A 97 14.37 6.23 8.43
CA VAL A 97 15.02 4.94 8.72
C VAL A 97 16.21 4.60 7.80
N ALA A 98 16.31 5.24 6.64
CA ALA A 98 17.32 4.92 5.61
C ALA A 98 17.96 6.13 4.92
N GLY A 99 17.55 7.36 5.24
CA GLY A 99 18.03 8.58 4.58
C GLY A 99 17.43 8.82 3.18
N GLY A 100 16.56 7.93 2.69
CA GLY A 100 15.81 8.08 1.45
C GLY A 100 15.97 6.90 0.48
N GLY A 101 15.44 7.04 -0.73
CA GLY A 101 15.51 6.06 -1.81
C GLY A 101 14.13 5.69 -2.33
N SER A 102 13.90 4.40 -2.59
CA SER A 102 12.60 3.90 -3.07
C SER A 102 12.00 2.80 -2.17
N LEU A 103 10.69 2.62 -2.28
CA LEU A 103 9.91 1.61 -1.56
C LEU A 103 9.14 0.75 -2.55
N TRP A 104 9.19 -0.58 -2.38
CA TRP A 104 8.19 -1.45 -2.99
C TRP A 104 6.81 -1.25 -2.34
N ILE A 105 5.79 -1.07 -3.19
CA ILE A 105 4.38 -0.99 -2.78
C ILE A 105 3.56 -2.11 -3.45
N GLY A 106 2.38 -2.38 -2.88
CA GLY A 106 1.50 -3.48 -3.25
C GLY A 106 0.66 -3.20 -4.49
N ALA A 107 1.29 -3.18 -5.66
CA ALA A 107 0.62 -3.08 -6.95
C ALA A 107 1.21 -4.05 -7.98
N LYS A 108 0.37 -4.53 -8.90
CA LYS A 108 0.77 -5.35 -10.03
C LYS A 108 0.20 -4.81 -11.34
N ARG A 109 0.98 -4.95 -12.41
CA ARG A 109 0.56 -4.57 -13.76
C ARG A 109 -0.69 -5.36 -14.15
N SER A 110 -1.71 -4.66 -14.62
CA SER A 110 -2.96 -5.24 -15.07
C SER A 110 -2.70 -6.18 -16.25
N ILE A 111 -3.37 -7.35 -16.29
CA ILE A 111 -3.20 -8.36 -17.35
C ILE A 111 -3.26 -7.78 -18.77
N PRO A 112 -4.21 -6.88 -19.13
CA PRO A 112 -4.27 -6.29 -20.47
C PRO A 112 -3.07 -5.40 -20.81
N CYS A 113 -2.36 -4.91 -19.79
CA CYS A 113 -1.25 -3.97 -19.92
C CYS A 113 0.13 -4.62 -19.78
N ILE A 114 0.20 -5.94 -19.55
CA ILE A 114 1.45 -6.70 -19.54
C ILE A 114 2.20 -6.61 -20.89
N PRO A 115 1.56 -6.84 -22.06
CA PRO A 115 2.28 -6.80 -23.34
C PRO A 115 2.48 -5.38 -23.90
N ILE A 116 1.85 -4.37 -23.28
CA ILE A 116 1.81 -3.00 -23.81
C ILE A 116 2.99 -2.20 -23.27
N ARG A 117 3.74 -1.59 -24.18
CA ARG A 117 4.78 -0.60 -23.86
C ARG A 117 4.23 0.81 -24.06
N GLY A 118 4.52 1.70 -23.12
CA GLY A 118 3.99 3.05 -23.08
C GLY A 118 2.50 3.10 -22.72
N LEU A 119 1.95 4.32 -22.80
CA LEU A 119 0.56 4.59 -22.51
C LEU A 119 -0.32 4.43 -23.75
N THR A 120 -1.54 3.93 -23.55
CA THR A 120 -2.58 3.80 -24.57
C THR A 120 -3.94 4.21 -23.98
N ALA A 121 -4.99 4.21 -24.80
CA ALA A 121 -6.36 4.42 -24.31
C ALA A 121 -6.78 3.37 -23.26
N LEU A 122 -6.21 2.17 -23.31
CA LEU A 122 -6.47 1.09 -22.34
C LEU A 122 -5.53 1.17 -21.13
N CYS A 123 -4.25 1.39 -21.39
CA CYS A 123 -3.19 1.41 -20.38
C CYS A 123 -2.78 2.84 -20.10
N THR A 124 -3.50 3.45 -19.15
CA THR A 124 -3.28 4.81 -18.68
C THR A 124 -2.49 4.79 -17.37
N PRO A 125 -2.05 5.95 -16.85
CA PRO A 125 -1.49 6.02 -15.52
C PRO A 125 -2.41 5.43 -14.43
N LEU A 126 -3.72 5.44 -14.63
CA LEU A 126 -4.70 4.97 -13.65
C LEU A 126 -5.09 3.49 -13.79
N THR A 127 -4.92 2.91 -14.99
CA THR A 127 -5.46 1.58 -15.33
C THR A 127 -4.39 0.53 -15.59
N SER A 128 -3.13 0.95 -15.77
CA SER A 128 -2.01 0.04 -16.03
C SER A 128 -1.70 -0.89 -14.86
N PHE A 129 -2.11 -0.54 -13.64
CA PHE A 129 -1.87 -1.29 -12.41
C PHE A 129 -3.14 -1.45 -11.58
N TYR A 130 -3.13 -2.45 -10.71
CA TYR A 130 -4.13 -2.65 -9.66
C TYR A 130 -3.45 -2.92 -8.31
N TRP A 131 -4.12 -2.55 -7.23
CA TRP A 131 -3.65 -2.78 -5.86
C TRP A 131 -3.85 -4.23 -5.44
N THR A 132 -2.86 -4.80 -4.73
CA THR A 132 -2.89 -6.21 -4.30
C THR A 132 -3.23 -6.41 -2.83
N ASP A 133 -3.40 -5.33 -2.07
CA ASP A 133 -3.47 -5.39 -0.60
C ASP A 133 -4.88 -5.60 -0.03
N ALA A 134 -5.89 -5.72 -0.90
CA ALA A 134 -7.32 -5.85 -0.59
C ALA A 134 -7.90 -4.74 0.32
N SER A 135 -7.14 -3.72 0.68
CA SER A 135 -7.56 -2.62 1.55
C SER A 135 -7.67 -1.31 0.77
N THR A 136 -6.76 -1.09 -0.17
CA THR A 136 -6.77 0.06 -1.07
C THR A 136 -7.94 -0.04 -2.04
N THR A 137 -8.66 1.07 -2.21
CA THR A 137 -9.81 1.14 -3.11
C THR A 137 -9.62 2.19 -4.20
N GLY A 138 -10.19 1.91 -5.37
CA GLY A 138 -10.09 2.77 -6.55
C GLY A 138 -8.69 2.82 -7.16
N PHE A 139 -8.49 3.77 -8.07
CA PHE A 139 -7.26 3.95 -8.84
C PHE A 139 -6.56 5.29 -8.56
N LEU A 140 -7.12 6.12 -7.68
CA LEU A 140 -6.64 7.50 -7.46
C LEU A 140 -5.24 7.56 -6.83
N GLY A 141 -4.79 6.48 -6.17
CA GLY A 141 -3.41 6.36 -5.71
C GLY A 141 -2.39 6.36 -6.86
N PHE A 142 -2.77 5.88 -8.06
CA PHE A 142 -1.92 5.86 -9.26
C PHE A 142 -1.90 7.20 -10.01
N LYS A 143 -2.05 8.34 -9.33
CA LYS A 143 -2.06 9.67 -9.97
C LYS A 143 -0.69 10.33 -10.07
N LYS A 144 0.29 9.87 -9.30
CA LYS A 144 1.58 10.54 -9.13
C LYS A 144 2.70 9.64 -9.62
N TRP A 145 3.06 9.78 -10.89
CA TRP A 145 4.12 9.04 -11.54
C TRP A 145 5.31 9.96 -11.85
N LEU A 146 6.51 9.39 -11.97
CA LEU A 146 7.63 10.07 -12.61
C LEU A 146 7.27 10.47 -14.04
N ALA A 147 7.97 11.47 -14.57
CA ALA A 147 7.76 11.92 -15.92
C ALA A 147 8.02 10.77 -16.91
N GLY A 148 6.99 10.43 -17.71
CA GLY A 148 7.04 9.33 -18.66
C GLY A 148 6.49 8.01 -18.14
N GLU A 149 6.17 7.89 -16.85
CA GLU A 149 5.69 6.64 -16.25
C GLU A 149 4.15 6.58 -16.12
N PRO A 150 3.55 5.36 -16.10
CA PRO A 150 4.21 4.07 -16.29
C PRO A 150 4.46 3.72 -17.76
N ASN A 151 5.67 3.27 -18.12
CA ASN A 151 6.05 3.02 -19.51
C ASN A 151 6.28 1.54 -19.88
N ASN A 152 6.36 0.62 -18.92
CA ASN A 152 6.70 -0.78 -19.20
C ASN A 152 7.94 -0.96 -20.09
N TYR A 153 8.98 -0.16 -19.86
CA TYR A 153 10.29 -0.27 -20.46
C TYR A 153 10.79 -1.71 -20.50
N GLY A 154 11.29 -2.14 -21.66
CA GLY A 154 11.70 -3.52 -21.91
C GLY A 154 10.55 -4.55 -21.95
N GLY A 155 9.34 -4.19 -21.51
CA GLY A 155 8.19 -5.09 -21.40
C GLY A 155 8.24 -5.98 -20.16
N ASN A 156 8.96 -5.59 -19.10
CA ASN A 156 9.13 -6.41 -17.90
C ASN A 156 8.86 -5.68 -16.56
N GLN A 157 8.28 -4.48 -16.60
CA GLN A 157 8.04 -3.68 -15.39
C GLN A 157 6.66 -3.98 -14.80
N GLY A 158 6.56 -5.10 -14.10
CA GLY A 158 5.32 -5.61 -13.52
C GLY A 158 4.97 -5.07 -12.12
N CYS A 159 5.88 -4.33 -11.49
CA CYS A 159 5.79 -3.91 -10.09
C CYS A 159 5.95 -2.39 -9.95
N VAL A 160 5.62 -1.81 -8.79
CA VAL A 160 5.69 -0.35 -8.58
C VAL A 160 6.60 -0.01 -7.41
N GLN A 161 7.48 0.97 -7.62
CA GLN A 161 8.25 1.63 -6.58
C GLN A 161 7.71 3.03 -6.31
N LEU A 162 7.82 3.49 -5.06
CA LEU A 162 7.54 4.86 -4.64
C LEU A 162 8.83 5.52 -4.16
N PHE A 163 9.19 6.66 -4.73
CA PHE A 163 10.40 7.40 -4.38
C PHE A 163 10.14 8.33 -3.19
N SER A 164 10.95 8.22 -2.13
CA SER A 164 10.73 8.98 -0.91
C SER A 164 10.91 10.48 -1.08
N ALA A 165 11.83 10.91 -1.94
CA ALA A 165 12.17 12.32 -2.12
C ALA A 165 11.08 13.11 -2.85
N SER A 166 10.41 12.47 -3.82
CA SER A 166 9.41 13.12 -4.67
C SER A 166 7.97 12.70 -4.35
N GLY A 167 7.79 11.55 -3.69
CA GLY A 167 6.49 10.90 -3.53
C GLY A 167 5.90 10.40 -4.86
N LEU A 168 6.73 10.28 -5.92
CA LEU A 168 6.31 9.83 -7.24
C LEU A 168 6.56 8.33 -7.41
N MET A 169 5.75 7.70 -8.24
CA MET A 169 5.80 6.28 -8.57
C MET A 169 6.59 6.03 -9.85
N ASP A 170 7.15 4.83 -9.93
CA ASP A 170 7.81 4.26 -11.10
C ASP A 170 7.38 2.80 -11.23
N ASP A 171 7.08 2.35 -12.45
CA ASP A 171 6.98 0.92 -12.66
C ASP A 171 8.35 0.32 -12.90
N ALA A 172 8.60 -0.83 -12.31
CA ALA A 172 9.93 -1.43 -12.29
C ALA A 172 9.84 -2.93 -12.47
N ALA A 173 10.92 -3.52 -13.00
CA ALA A 173 11.05 -4.96 -13.05
C ALA A 173 11.10 -5.50 -11.62
N CYS A 174 10.27 -6.48 -11.30
CA CYS A 174 10.03 -6.92 -9.92
C CYS A 174 11.27 -7.50 -9.22
N ASN A 175 12.30 -7.88 -9.99
CA ASN A 175 13.56 -8.44 -9.53
C ASN A 175 14.66 -7.38 -9.30
N ILE A 176 14.41 -6.10 -9.58
CA ILE A 176 15.37 -5.05 -9.22
C ILE A 176 15.35 -4.81 -7.71
N TYR A 177 16.33 -4.04 -7.27
CA TYR A 177 16.55 -3.72 -5.87
C TYR A 177 15.95 -2.35 -5.51
N SER A 178 15.27 -2.29 -4.37
CA SER A 178 14.74 -1.06 -3.76
C SER A 178 15.30 -0.92 -2.34
N THR A 179 15.28 0.30 -1.78
CA THR A 179 15.78 0.55 -0.42
C THR A 179 14.93 -0.17 0.63
N GLY A 180 13.60 -0.15 0.45
CA GLY A 180 12.67 -0.73 1.40
C GLY A 180 11.38 -1.21 0.75
N TYR A 181 10.41 -1.53 1.60
CA TYR A 181 9.09 -2.00 1.22
C TYR A 181 8.07 -1.60 2.29
N VAL A 182 6.81 -1.48 1.90
CA VAL A 182 5.73 -1.14 2.84
C VAL A 182 4.86 -2.36 3.07
N CYS A 183 4.72 -2.79 4.32
CA CYS A 183 3.75 -3.83 4.68
C CYS A 183 2.46 -3.21 5.20
N GLY A 184 1.33 -3.87 4.98
CA GLY A 184 0.01 -3.49 5.46
C GLY A 184 -0.82 -4.69 5.91
N LYS A 185 -1.62 -4.52 6.95
CA LYS A 185 -2.62 -5.49 7.41
C LYS A 185 -3.80 -4.83 8.12
N VAL A 186 -4.92 -5.54 8.22
CA VAL A 186 -6.14 -5.05 8.89
C VAL A 186 -5.83 -4.79 10.37
N ALA A 187 -6.33 -3.67 10.89
CA ALA A 187 -6.24 -3.35 12.31
C ALA A 187 -7.13 -4.28 13.15
N SER A 188 -6.84 -4.43 14.44
CA SER A 188 -7.68 -5.18 15.38
C SER A 188 -8.51 -4.26 16.30
N PHE A 189 -9.55 -4.85 16.91
CA PHE A 189 -10.41 -4.18 17.89
C PHE A 189 -9.78 -4.14 19.28
#